data_AF-A0A1L9VF71-F1
#
_entry.id   AF-A0A1L9VF71-F1
#
_cell.length_a   1.000
_cell.length_b   1.000
_cell.length_c   1.000
_cell.angle_alpha   90.00
_cell.angle_beta   90.00
_cell.angle_gamma   90.00
#
_symmetry.space_group_name_H-M   'P 1'
#
loop_
_entity.id
_entity.type
_entity.pdbx_description
1 polymer ?
#
loop_
_entity_poly.entity_id
_entity_poly.type
_entity_poly.pdbx_seq_one_letter_code
_entity_poly.pdbx_strand_id
1 'polypeptide(L)'
;MKAVIQRVKSASVTVDNQLVSSIGRGLLVLAGVGKGDDEKEADSLISRIIRCRLWPDDNGKQWKKNVQDIEGEILCVSQFTLYAQLNKGKQPDFHEAADVETARRLYDYFYQRLREAYKPERVKNGVFQAMMDVELKNDGPVGLDYRSDEEAVTIEVNTKLPKKEKTPEGNKHDKGGQTEGQQSYEFKLPATLLE
;
A
#
# COMPACT_ATOMS: atom_id res chain seq x y z
N MET A 1 -4.70 4.53 -4.24
CA MET A 1 -3.75 5.24 -3.37
C MET A 1 -2.93 4.23 -2.60
N LYS A 2 -1.63 4.46 -2.47
CA LYS A 2 -0.71 3.57 -1.73
C LYS A 2 -0.11 4.28 -0.54
N ALA A 3 0.20 3.54 0.52
CA ALA A 3 0.92 4.08 1.64
C ALA A 3 1.86 3.07 2.30
N VAL A 4 3.02 3.57 2.74
CA VAL A 4 3.87 2.88 3.72
C VAL A 4 3.68 3.56 5.06
N ILE A 5 3.15 2.82 6.01
CA ILE A 5 2.86 3.29 7.38
C ILE A 5 3.93 2.71 8.30
N GLN A 6 4.63 3.57 9.03
CA GLN A 6 5.65 3.18 10.00
C GLN A 6 5.26 3.63 11.40
N ARG A 7 5.31 2.71 12.36
CA ARG A 7 5.18 3.06 13.78
C ARG A 7 6.46 3.73 14.23
N VAL A 8 6.38 4.91 14.84
CA VAL A 8 7.56 5.70 15.22
C VAL A 8 7.51 6.16 16.67
N LYS A 9 8.69 6.25 17.29
CA LYS A 9 8.90 6.99 18.55
C LYS A 9 8.97 8.50 18.30
N SER A 10 9.46 8.88 17.13
CA SER A 10 9.54 10.24 16.62
C SER A 10 9.81 10.21 15.12
N ALA A 11 9.38 11.25 14.40
CA ALA A 11 9.75 11.48 13.00
C ALA A 11 9.76 12.97 12.69
N SER A 12 10.56 13.39 11.72
CA SER A 12 10.67 14.80 11.32
C SER A 12 10.98 14.94 9.84
N VAL A 13 10.62 16.09 9.30
CA VAL A 13 10.91 16.52 7.92
C VAL A 13 11.69 17.81 7.99
N THR A 14 12.82 17.84 7.28
CA THR A 14 13.57 19.07 7.02
C THR A 14 13.64 19.35 5.52
N VAL A 15 13.70 20.63 5.18
CA VAL A 15 13.90 21.14 3.81
C VAL A 15 15.00 22.18 3.90
N ASP A 16 16.02 22.08 3.05
CA ASP A 16 17.20 22.97 3.09
C ASP A 16 17.80 23.11 4.50
N ASN A 17 17.92 21.97 5.21
CA ASN A 17 18.41 21.87 6.60
C ASN A 17 17.55 22.61 7.64
N GLN A 18 16.35 23.08 7.29
CA GLN A 18 15.41 23.71 8.22
C GLN A 18 14.30 22.75 8.62
N LEU A 19 14.05 22.65 9.92
CA LEU A 19 12.96 21.84 10.44
C LEU A 19 11.61 22.44 10.02
N VAL A 20 10.87 21.70 9.19
CA VAL A 20 9.53 22.08 8.75
C VAL A 20 8.48 21.49 9.67
N SER A 21 8.68 20.23 10.08
CA SER A 21 7.65 19.47 10.75
C SER A 21 8.25 18.34 11.57
N SER A 22 7.65 18.04 12.71
CA SER A 22 8.06 16.93 13.58
C SER A 22 6.88 16.39 14.37
N ILE A 23 6.96 15.11 14.68
CA ILE A 23 6.05 14.39 15.58
C ILE A 23 6.85 13.60 16.62
N GLY A 24 6.24 13.41 17.78
CA GLY A 24 6.64 12.43 18.78
C GLY A 24 6.13 11.02 18.43
N ARG A 25 5.64 10.32 19.45
CA ARG A 25 5.15 8.94 19.30
C ARG A 25 3.93 8.90 18.39
N GLY A 26 3.96 8.04 17.37
CA GLY A 26 2.90 8.07 16.36
C GLY A 26 3.18 7.25 15.11
N LEU A 27 2.69 7.77 13.98
CA LEU A 27 2.85 7.18 12.64
C LEU A 27 3.58 8.14 11.70
N LEU A 28 4.57 7.63 10.97
CA LEU A 28 5.01 8.23 9.71
C LEU A 28 4.25 7.55 8.57
N VAL A 29 3.58 8.34 7.73
CA VAL A 29 2.83 7.86 6.57
C VAL A 29 3.45 8.44 5.32
N LEU A 30 4.12 7.59 4.54
CA LEU A 30 4.53 7.90 3.17
C LEU A 30 3.34 7.57 2.26
N ALA A 31 2.68 8.57 1.69
CA ALA A 31 1.48 8.39 0.87
C ALA A 31 1.76 8.72 -0.60
N GLY A 32 1.48 7.78 -1.49
CA GLY A 32 1.60 7.93 -2.93
C GLY A 32 0.22 7.96 -3.59
N VAL A 33 0.10 8.78 -4.63
CA VAL A 33 -1.11 8.89 -5.46
C VAL A 33 -0.82 8.27 -6.82
N GLY A 34 -1.65 7.31 -7.22
CA GLY A 34 -1.56 6.58 -8.47
C GLY A 34 -2.52 7.09 -9.54
N LYS A 35 -2.30 6.66 -10.77
CA LYS A 35 -3.25 6.87 -11.86
C LYS A 35 -4.58 6.19 -11.54
N GLY A 36 -5.67 6.93 -11.72
CA GLY A 36 -7.02 6.43 -11.49
C GLY A 36 -7.48 6.48 -10.03
N ASP A 37 -6.62 6.91 -9.10
CA ASP A 37 -7.05 7.20 -7.74
C ASP A 37 -8.10 8.32 -7.73
N ASP A 38 -9.09 8.18 -6.85
CA ASP A 38 -10.07 9.19 -6.53
C ASP A 38 -10.19 9.40 -5.00
N GLU A 39 -11.20 10.17 -4.59
CA GLU A 39 -11.42 10.51 -3.18
C GLU A 39 -11.79 9.28 -2.33
N LYS A 40 -12.36 8.23 -2.93
CA LYS A 40 -12.69 6.97 -2.25
C LYS A 40 -11.45 6.22 -1.84
N GLU A 41 -10.42 6.14 -2.70
CA GLU A 41 -9.16 5.52 -2.34
C GLU A 41 -8.48 6.27 -1.19
N ALA A 42 -8.56 7.61 -1.20
CA ALA A 42 -8.07 8.44 -0.10
C ALA A 42 -8.84 8.18 1.21
N ASP A 43 -10.17 8.15 1.17
CA ASP A 43 -11.02 7.87 2.34
C ASP A 43 -10.77 6.46 2.90
N SER A 44 -10.55 5.47 2.02
CA SER A 44 -10.20 4.10 2.40
C SER A 44 -8.85 4.04 3.13
N LEU A 45 -7.83 4.73 2.61
CA LEU A 45 -6.53 4.85 3.26
C LEU A 45 -6.65 5.54 4.64
N ILE A 46 -7.42 6.62 4.75
CA ILE A 46 -7.65 7.34 6.01
C ILE A 46 -8.27 6.41 7.04
N SER A 47 -9.31 5.68 6.67
CA SER A 47 -9.97 4.69 7.53
C SER A 47 -8.98 3.63 8.02
N ARG A 48 -8.09 3.14 7.13
CA ARG A 48 -7.04 2.19 7.50
C ARG A 48 -6.04 2.78 8.48
N ILE A 49 -5.52 3.98 8.24
CA ILE A 49 -4.55 4.66 9.12
C ILE A 49 -5.12 4.83 10.52
N ILE A 50 -6.35 5.32 10.62
CA ILE A 50 -6.98 5.63 11.91
C ILE A 50 -7.29 4.34 12.69
N ARG A 51 -7.78 3.31 12.01
CA ARG A 51 -8.25 2.09 12.66
C ARG A 51 -7.15 1.05 12.88
N CYS A 52 -5.97 1.19 12.26
CA CYS A 52 -4.91 0.19 12.38
C CYS A 52 -4.41 0.07 13.82
N ARG A 53 -4.45 -1.16 14.36
CA ARG A 53 -4.05 -1.45 15.74
C ARG A 53 -2.59 -1.87 15.77
N LEU A 54 -1.71 -0.93 16.12
CA LEU A 54 -0.26 -1.10 16.06
C LEU A 54 0.43 -1.06 17.42
N TRP A 55 -0.31 -0.83 18.50
CA TRP A 55 0.23 -0.76 19.86
C TRP A 55 -0.38 -1.81 20.79
N PRO A 56 0.32 -2.20 21.86
CA PRO A 56 -0.25 -3.08 22.86
C PRO A 56 -1.36 -2.39 23.65
N ASP A 57 -2.24 -3.18 24.27
CA ASP A 57 -3.15 -2.69 25.30
C ASP A 57 -2.43 -2.49 26.65
N ASP A 58 -3.18 -2.07 27.67
CA ASP A 58 -2.64 -1.80 29.01
C ASP A 58 -2.17 -3.08 29.74
N ASN A 59 -2.56 -4.26 29.24
CA ASN A 59 -2.10 -5.55 29.74
C ASN A 59 -0.90 -6.09 28.93
N GLY A 60 -0.36 -5.31 28.00
CA GLY A 60 0.79 -5.68 27.16
C GLY A 60 0.44 -6.57 25.97
N LYS A 61 -0.83 -6.84 25.70
CA LYS A 61 -1.26 -7.66 24.55
C LYS A 61 -1.09 -6.85 23.27
N GLN A 62 -0.25 -7.35 22.36
CA GLN A 62 0.10 -6.67 21.11
C GLN A 62 -1.12 -6.52 20.16
N TRP A 63 -1.03 -5.54 19.25
CA TRP A 63 -1.99 -5.31 18.16
C TRP A 63 -3.41 -4.97 18.64
N LYS A 64 -3.53 -4.11 19.66
CA LYS A 64 -4.81 -3.77 20.30
C LYS A 64 -5.20 -2.31 20.20
N LYS A 65 -4.25 -1.39 20.35
CA LYS A 65 -4.48 0.05 20.31
C LYS A 65 -4.11 0.63 18.95
N ASN A 66 -4.92 1.55 18.46
CA ASN A 66 -4.63 2.36 17.28
C ASN A 66 -3.95 3.69 17.66
N VAL A 67 -3.71 4.56 16.68
CA VAL A 67 -3.02 5.84 16.90
C VAL A 67 -3.84 6.81 17.77
N GLN A 68 -5.17 6.74 17.70
CA GLN A 68 -6.07 7.55 18.52
C GLN A 68 -6.05 7.07 19.98
N ASP A 69 -6.09 5.75 20.20
CA ASP A 69 -6.08 5.15 21.54
C ASP A 69 -4.83 5.48 22.35
N ILE A 70 -3.69 5.70 21.67
CA ILE A 70 -2.43 6.11 22.30
C ILE A 70 -2.23 7.62 22.30
N GLU A 71 -3.21 8.40 21.81
CA GLU A 71 -3.11 9.84 21.63
C GLU A 71 -1.83 10.24 20.86
N GLY A 72 -1.48 9.42 19.85
CA GLY A 72 -0.28 9.57 19.05
C GLY A 72 -0.43 10.62 17.94
N GLU A 73 0.68 10.99 17.33
CA GLU A 73 0.70 11.94 16.21
C GLU A 73 0.85 11.23 14.87
N ILE A 74 0.56 11.93 13.77
CA ILE A 74 0.71 11.39 12.40
C ILE A 74 1.49 12.41 11.58
N LEU A 75 2.53 11.98 10.89
CA LEU A 75 3.28 12.78 9.94
C LEU A 75 3.07 12.23 8.54
N CYS A 76 2.41 12.99 7.67
CA CYS A 76 2.17 12.63 6.29
C CYS A 76 3.26 13.22 5.39
N VAL A 77 3.79 12.42 4.47
CA VAL A 77 4.77 12.85 3.46
C VAL A 77 4.38 12.28 2.11
N SER A 78 4.33 13.12 1.08
CA SER A 78 4.03 12.69 -0.30
C SER A 78 5.17 11.84 -0.86
N GLN A 79 4.87 10.64 -1.37
CA GLN A 79 5.85 9.67 -1.85
C GLN A 79 5.39 9.00 -3.16
N PHE A 80 5.56 9.69 -4.30
CA PHE A 80 5.18 9.14 -5.62
C PHE A 80 5.95 7.87 -5.99
N THR A 81 7.16 7.68 -5.44
CA THR A 81 7.99 6.52 -5.74
C THR A 81 7.42 5.18 -5.25
N LEU A 82 6.35 5.20 -4.45
CA LEU A 82 5.60 3.98 -4.11
C LEU A 82 4.95 3.32 -5.33
N TYR A 83 4.82 4.06 -6.44
CA TYR A 83 4.37 3.54 -7.73
C TYR A 83 5.52 3.22 -8.69
N ALA A 84 6.76 3.12 -8.19
CA ALA A 84 7.88 2.68 -8.99
C ALA A 84 7.71 1.23 -9.44
N GLN A 85 7.88 0.99 -10.74
CA GLN A 85 8.06 -0.33 -11.30
C GLN A 85 9.53 -0.55 -11.65
N LEU A 86 10.07 -1.68 -11.19
CA LEU A 86 11.39 -2.15 -11.56
C LEU A 86 11.23 -3.25 -12.60
N ASN A 87 11.19 -2.86 -13.88
CA ASN A 87 11.29 -3.80 -15.00
C ASN A 87 12.71 -4.37 -15.07
N LYS A 88 13.01 -5.29 -16.02
CA LYS A 88 14.31 -6.00 -16.14
C LYS A 88 15.59 -5.11 -16.24
N GLY A 89 15.47 -3.78 -16.19
CA GLY A 89 16.56 -2.82 -16.00
C GLY A 89 16.76 -2.39 -14.54
N LYS A 90 17.65 -1.42 -14.31
CA LYS A 90 17.95 -0.88 -12.96
C LYS A 90 17.27 0.46 -12.66
N GLN A 91 16.63 1.06 -13.65
CA GLN A 91 15.99 2.38 -13.52
C GLN A 91 14.50 2.20 -13.16
N PRO A 92 14.01 2.86 -12.10
CA PRO A 92 12.60 2.86 -11.77
C PRO A 92 11.79 3.66 -12.80
N ASP A 93 10.67 3.08 -13.20
CA ASP A 93 9.64 3.74 -14.01
C ASP A 93 8.45 4.12 -13.10
N PHE A 94 7.94 5.34 -13.25
CA PHE A 94 6.87 5.89 -12.41
C PHE A 94 5.60 6.17 -13.21
N HIS A 95 5.41 5.53 -14.37
CA HIS A 95 4.22 5.73 -15.19
C HIS A 95 2.91 5.43 -14.45
N GLU A 96 2.90 4.66 -13.37
CA GLU A 96 1.70 4.40 -12.57
C GLU A 96 1.39 5.49 -11.52
N ALA A 97 2.31 6.43 -11.28
CA ALA A 97 2.04 7.58 -10.43
C ALA A 97 1.10 8.57 -11.15
N ALA A 98 0.24 9.22 -10.38
CA ALA A 98 -0.58 10.32 -10.89
C ALA A 98 0.29 11.48 -11.39
N ASP A 99 -0.25 12.28 -12.31
CA ASP A 99 0.36 13.55 -12.69
C ASP A 99 0.37 14.53 -11.49
N VAL A 100 1.17 15.58 -11.59
CA VAL A 100 1.40 16.54 -10.49
C VAL A 100 0.12 17.20 -10.00
N GLU A 101 -0.79 17.57 -10.90
CA GLU A 101 -2.02 18.29 -10.57
C GLU A 101 -2.99 17.37 -9.83
N THR A 102 -3.22 16.19 -10.38
CA THR A 102 -4.04 15.14 -9.76
C THR A 102 -3.46 14.71 -8.42
N ALA A 103 -2.15 14.45 -8.36
CA ALA A 103 -1.46 14.03 -7.14
C ALA A 103 -1.56 15.09 -6.05
N ARG A 104 -1.36 16.38 -6.37
CA ARG A 104 -1.50 17.46 -5.40
C ARG A 104 -2.93 17.56 -4.87
N ARG A 105 -3.92 17.60 -5.76
CA ARG A 105 -5.34 17.70 -5.38
C ARG A 105 -5.75 16.57 -4.44
N LEU A 106 -5.43 15.32 -4.79
CA LEU A 106 -5.82 14.14 -4.00
C LEU A 106 -5.01 14.02 -2.71
N TYR A 107 -3.73 14.40 -2.72
CA TYR A 107 -2.92 14.43 -1.49
C TYR A 107 -3.43 15.49 -0.51
N ASP A 108 -3.78 16.67 -1.00
CA ASP A 108 -4.35 17.74 -0.17
C ASP A 108 -5.72 17.33 0.38
N TYR A 109 -6.57 16.69 -0.43
CA TYR A 109 -7.83 16.08 0.03
C TYR A 109 -7.56 15.05 1.14
N PHE A 110 -6.67 14.09 0.90
CA PHE A 110 -6.27 13.07 1.87
C PHE A 110 -5.83 13.70 3.20
N TYR A 111 -4.94 14.69 3.14
CA TYR A 111 -4.41 15.35 4.32
C TYR A 111 -5.49 16.08 5.12
N GLN A 112 -6.37 16.86 4.46
CA GLN A 112 -7.44 17.57 5.17
C GLN A 112 -8.45 16.62 5.78
N ARG A 113 -8.87 15.59 5.04
CA ARG A 113 -9.82 14.59 5.54
C ARG A 113 -9.25 13.77 6.69
N LEU A 114 -7.94 13.47 6.68
CA LEU A 114 -7.28 12.82 7.81
C LEU A 114 -7.26 13.71 9.07
N ARG A 115 -7.06 15.03 8.91
CA ARG A 115 -7.14 15.99 10.02
C ARG A 115 -8.54 16.03 10.63
N GLU A 116 -9.56 16.04 9.80
CA GLU A 116 -10.97 16.04 10.22
C GLU A 116 -11.36 14.73 10.93
N ALA A 117 -10.87 13.60 10.42
CA ALA A 117 -11.20 12.28 10.97
C ALA A 117 -10.45 11.96 12.28
N TYR A 118 -9.41 12.72 12.64
CA TYR A 118 -8.67 12.56 13.89
C TYR A 118 -8.67 13.81 14.76
N LYS A 119 -7.57 14.56 14.79
CA LYS A 119 -7.37 15.80 15.54
C LYS A 119 -6.42 16.69 14.73
N PRO A 120 -6.86 17.86 14.24
CA PRO A 120 -6.09 18.67 13.31
C PRO A 120 -4.69 19.06 13.79
N GLU A 121 -4.49 19.16 15.10
CA GLU A 121 -3.22 19.48 15.76
C GLU A 121 -2.24 18.31 15.84
N ARG A 122 -2.74 17.07 15.77
CA ARG A 122 -1.93 15.84 15.85
C ARG A 122 -1.54 15.28 14.49
N VAL A 123 -2.08 15.82 13.41
CA VAL A 123 -1.72 15.44 12.04
C VAL A 123 -0.85 16.54 11.46
N LYS A 124 0.39 16.18 11.13
CA LYS A 124 1.42 17.04 10.57
C LYS A 124 1.70 16.66 9.13
N ASN A 125 2.24 17.60 8.37
CA ASN A 125 2.56 17.42 6.95
C ASN A 125 4.04 17.65 6.67
N GLY A 126 4.52 17.11 5.56
CA GLY A 126 5.72 17.56 4.88
C GLY A 126 5.42 18.72 3.91
N VAL A 127 6.31 18.93 2.94
CA VAL A 127 6.15 19.91 1.88
C VAL A 127 6.04 19.20 0.53
N PHE A 128 4.85 19.22 -0.06
CA PHE A 128 4.61 18.55 -1.34
C PHE A 128 5.55 19.09 -2.42
N GLN A 129 6.19 18.18 -3.18
CA GLN A 129 7.19 18.47 -4.21
C GLN A 129 8.52 19.10 -3.75
N ALA A 130 8.74 19.30 -2.45
CA ALA A 130 10.06 19.66 -1.96
C ALA A 130 10.97 18.43 -1.87
N MET A 131 12.28 18.65 -2.04
CA MET A 131 13.27 17.68 -1.59
C MET A 131 13.33 17.75 -0.06
N MET A 132 13.03 16.63 0.58
CA MET A 132 12.88 16.53 2.02
C MET A 132 13.85 15.50 2.58
N ASP A 133 14.51 15.84 3.68
CA ASP A 133 15.16 14.84 4.53
C ASP A 133 14.15 14.40 5.58
N VAL A 134 13.76 13.13 5.53
CA VAL A 134 12.79 12.51 6.44
C VAL A 134 13.55 11.65 7.45
N GLU A 135 13.60 12.10 8.70
CA GLU A 135 14.15 11.33 9.80
C GLU A 135 13.05 10.57 10.53
N LEU A 136 13.35 9.34 10.94
CA LEU A 136 12.44 8.54 11.74
C LEU A 136 13.19 7.67 12.74
N LYS A 137 12.55 7.48 13.90
CA LYS A 137 12.94 6.48 14.89
C LYS A 137 11.87 5.41 14.94
N ASN A 138 12.02 4.38 14.10
CA ASN A 138 11.04 3.29 14.00
C ASN A 138 10.90 2.55 15.35
N ASP A 139 9.67 2.34 15.78
CA ASP A 139 9.33 1.69 17.04
C ASP A 139 8.97 0.23 16.78
N GLY A 140 9.88 -0.72 17.05
CA GLY A 140 9.65 -2.16 16.84
C GLY A 140 10.86 -2.87 16.21
N PRO A 141 11.07 -2.77 14.88
CA PRO A 141 10.30 -1.95 13.93
C PRO A 141 8.96 -2.58 13.50
N VAL A 142 7.97 -1.74 13.23
CA VAL A 142 6.65 -2.13 12.70
C VAL A 142 6.35 -1.26 11.48
N GLY A 143 6.09 -1.90 10.34
CA GLY A 143 5.74 -1.25 9.08
C GLY A 143 4.64 -2.00 8.36
N LEU A 144 3.75 -1.26 7.68
CA LEU A 144 2.69 -1.80 6.85
C LEU A 144 2.76 -1.16 5.46
N ASP A 145 2.63 -1.98 4.41
CA ASP A 145 2.25 -1.54 3.07
C ASP A 145 0.72 -1.61 2.99
N TYR A 146 0.10 -0.56 2.48
CA TYR A 146 -1.32 -0.51 2.19
C TYR A 146 -1.54 -0.06 0.75
N ARG A 147 -2.45 -0.75 0.08
CA ARG A 147 -2.95 -0.43 -1.25
C ARG A 147 -4.47 -0.40 -1.16
N SER A 148 -5.09 0.65 -1.69
CA SER A 148 -6.54 0.77 -1.74
C SER A 148 -7.19 -0.19 -2.74
N ASP A 149 -6.40 -0.67 -3.69
CA ASP A 149 -6.80 -1.51 -4.80
C ASP A 149 -7.22 -2.88 -4.21
N GLU A 150 -8.48 -3.27 -4.37
CA GLU A 150 -8.88 -4.66 -4.17
C GLU A 150 -8.24 -5.47 -5.31
N GLU A 151 -7.03 -5.99 -5.08
CA GLU A 151 -6.42 -6.94 -6.02
C GLU A 151 -7.37 -8.14 -6.12
N ALA A 152 -8.12 -8.24 -7.21
CA ALA A 152 -8.82 -9.45 -7.57
C ALA A 152 -7.76 -10.56 -7.71
N VAL A 153 -7.73 -11.47 -6.75
CA VAL A 153 -6.83 -12.63 -6.80
C VAL A 153 -7.26 -13.51 -7.96
N THR A 154 -6.60 -13.36 -9.11
CA THR A 154 -6.78 -14.28 -10.23
C THR A 154 -6.02 -15.55 -9.91
N ILE A 155 -6.74 -16.59 -9.49
CA ILE A 155 -6.17 -17.92 -9.29
C ILE A 155 -6.11 -18.61 -10.66
N GLU A 156 -4.91 -18.70 -11.25
CA GLU A 156 -4.70 -19.55 -12.42
C GLU A 156 -4.63 -21.03 -11.99
N VAL A 157 -5.74 -21.75 -12.12
CA VAL A 157 -5.77 -23.20 -11.93
C VAL A 157 -5.31 -23.89 -13.20
N ASN A 158 -4.09 -24.45 -13.18
CA ASN A 158 -3.62 -25.30 -14.28
C ASN A 158 -4.33 -26.67 -14.21
N THR A 159 -5.33 -26.87 -15.07
CA THR A 159 -6.10 -28.13 -15.15
C THR A 159 -5.41 -29.23 -15.93
N LYS A 160 -4.16 -29.03 -16.39
CA LYS A 160 -3.41 -30.10 -17.05
C LYS A 160 -3.03 -31.16 -16.03
N LEU A 161 -3.81 -32.23 -15.99
CA LEU A 161 -3.42 -33.49 -15.39
C LEU A 161 -2.03 -33.88 -15.95
N PRO A 162 -1.06 -34.27 -15.12
CA PRO A 162 0.21 -34.78 -15.62
C PRO A 162 -0.08 -35.95 -16.55
N LYS A 163 0.40 -35.85 -17.80
CA LYS A 163 0.30 -36.97 -18.75
C LYS A 163 1.00 -38.17 -18.10
N LYS A 164 0.28 -39.26 -17.87
CA LYS A 164 0.88 -40.56 -17.54
C LYS A 164 2.01 -40.81 -18.54
N GLU A 165 3.21 -41.02 -18.04
CA GLU A 165 4.34 -41.45 -18.86
C GLU A 165 3.94 -42.71 -19.62
N LYS A 166 3.96 -42.64 -20.95
CA LYS A 166 3.84 -43.82 -21.80
C LYS A 166 5.22 -44.48 -21.85
N THR A 167 5.34 -45.66 -21.28
CA THR A 167 6.44 -46.59 -21.50
C THR A 167 6.59 -46.83 -23.02
N PRO A 168 7.81 -46.83 -23.59
CA PRO A 168 7.97 -46.90 -25.03
C PRO A 168 7.88 -48.34 -25.53
N GLU A 169 6.75 -48.73 -26.11
CA GLU A 169 6.68 -49.87 -27.04
C GLU A 169 5.81 -49.54 -28.26
N GLY A 170 6.41 -49.67 -29.46
CA GLY A 170 5.75 -50.22 -30.65
C GLY A 170 4.73 -49.39 -31.45
N ASN A 171 5.23 -48.72 -32.51
CA ASN A 171 4.70 -48.65 -33.89
C ASN A 171 3.26 -48.20 -34.28
N LYS A 172 3.24 -47.24 -35.24
CA LYS A 172 2.29 -46.93 -36.36
C LYS A 172 0.89 -46.31 -36.14
N HIS A 173 0.64 -45.26 -36.97
CA HIS A 173 -0.62 -44.63 -37.49
C HIS A 173 -1.80 -44.42 -36.50
N ASP A 174 -2.45 -43.26 -36.36
CA ASP A 174 -3.27 -42.55 -37.35
C ASP A 174 -3.74 -41.18 -36.78
N LYS A 175 -4.43 -40.40 -37.62
CA LYS A 175 -4.97 -39.02 -37.54
C LYS A 175 -5.72 -38.55 -36.27
N GLY A 176 -5.67 -37.22 -36.09
CA GLY A 176 -6.80 -36.37 -35.66
C GLY A 176 -6.87 -36.01 -34.18
N GLY A 177 -7.11 -34.72 -33.86
CA GLY A 177 -7.56 -34.32 -32.51
C GLY A 177 -7.17 -32.91 -32.07
N GLN A 178 -8.10 -31.98 -32.29
CA GLN A 178 -8.45 -30.76 -31.54
C GLN A 178 -7.42 -30.12 -30.57
N THR A 179 -7.13 -28.85 -30.82
CA THR A 179 -6.57 -27.88 -29.86
C THR A 179 -7.58 -27.62 -28.72
N GLU A 180 -7.33 -28.21 -27.55
CA GLU A 180 -8.01 -27.84 -26.30
C GLU A 180 -7.48 -26.50 -25.78
N GLY A 181 -8.39 -25.51 -25.71
CA GLY A 181 -8.10 -24.14 -25.34
C GLY A 181 -7.80 -23.96 -23.85
N GLN A 182 -6.90 -23.04 -23.56
CA GLN A 182 -6.61 -22.52 -22.23
C GLN A 182 -7.83 -21.71 -21.74
N GLN A 183 -8.55 -22.20 -20.72
CA GLN A 183 -9.65 -21.47 -20.12
C GLN A 183 -9.16 -20.70 -18.88
N SER A 184 -9.18 -19.38 -18.97
CA SER A 184 -9.03 -18.46 -17.84
C SER A 184 -10.41 -18.12 -17.28
N TYR A 185 -10.58 -18.23 -15.96
CA TYR A 185 -11.81 -17.83 -15.28
C TYR A 185 -11.50 -16.68 -14.33
N GLU A 186 -12.24 -15.58 -14.48
CA GLU A 186 -12.18 -14.45 -13.57
C GLU A 186 -13.20 -14.67 -12.45
N PHE A 187 -12.73 -14.77 -11.22
CA PHE A 187 -13.60 -14.88 -10.04
C PHE A 187 -13.42 -13.63 -9.17
N LYS A 188 -14.52 -12.94 -8.87
CA LYS A 188 -14.55 -11.96 -7.79
C LYS A 188 -14.80 -12.68 -6.48
N LEU A 189 -13.81 -12.71 -5.60
CA LEU A 189 -13.98 -13.23 -4.25
C LEU A 189 -14.85 -12.26 -3.45
N PRO A 190 -15.98 -12.70 -2.88
CA PRO A 190 -16.74 -11.87 -1.96
C PRO A 190 -15.89 -11.56 -0.72
N ALA A 191 -15.95 -10.32 -0.26
CA ALA A 191 -15.15 -9.81 0.87
C ALA A 191 -15.25 -10.68 2.14
N THR A 192 -16.35 -11.42 2.32
CA THR A 192 -16.58 -12.35 3.43
C THR A 192 -15.64 -13.57 3.47
N LEU A 193 -14.91 -13.86 2.39
CA LEU A 193 -13.95 -14.97 2.32
C LEU A 193 -12.50 -14.54 2.60
N LEU A 194 -12.25 -13.24 2.83
CA LEU A 194 -10.93 -12.67 3.06
C LEU A 194 -10.67 -12.32 4.55
N GLU A 195 -11.57 -12.70 5.46
CA GLU A 195 -11.43 -12.55 6.92
C GLU A 195 -10.69 -13.71 7.60
#